data_AF-A0A1Y1ISG4-F1
#
_entry.id   AF-A0A1Y1ISG4-F1
#
_cell.length_a   1.000
_cell.length_b   1.000
_cell.length_c   1.000
_cell.angle_alpha   90.00
_cell.angle_beta   90.00
_cell.angle_gamma   90.00
#
_symmetry.space_group_name_H-M   'P 1'
#
loop_
_entity.id
_entity.type
_entity.pdbx_description
1 polymer ?
#
loop_
_entity_poly.entity_id
_entity_poly.type
_entity_poly.pdbx_seq_one_letter_code
_entity_poly.pdbx_strand_id
1 'polypeptide(L)'
;MGLTSHVAAPLQVALRLARAGRKGAEASLAGLQAALESGPPRIVCKPQPEAYTRALCIAGADARSTLFFDDSLRNIGAGKAAGLATVLVGRQERCEGADLALPSVHELPAAVPSLWPCGGPAAGPPEAGLEERASQQLPSVPA
;
A
#
# COMPACT_ATOMS: atom_id res chain seq x y z
N MET A 1 26.20 28.27 -31.84
CA MET A 1 25.19 29.26 -31.41
C MET A 1 23.82 28.59 -31.46
N GLY A 2 23.07 28.60 -30.34
CA GLY A 2 21.62 28.29 -30.18
C GLY A 2 21.18 26.83 -30.39
N LEU A 3 20.82 26.01 -29.38
CA LEU A 3 19.66 25.99 -28.44
C LEU A 3 18.27 25.73 -29.06
N THR A 4 17.72 24.55 -28.68
CA THR A 4 16.32 24.17 -28.34
C THR A 4 15.26 24.27 -29.47
N SER A 5 14.18 23.49 -29.57
CA SER A 5 13.38 22.57 -28.75
C SER A 5 12.50 21.73 -29.74
N HIS A 6 11.92 20.58 -29.43
CA HIS A 6 10.59 20.51 -28.81
C HIS A 6 10.22 19.09 -28.38
N VAL A 7 9.66 19.03 -27.18
CA VAL A 7 9.15 17.87 -26.46
C VAL A 7 7.76 17.52 -27.00
N ALA A 8 7.63 16.40 -27.70
CA ALA A 8 6.39 15.66 -27.82
C ALA A 8 6.39 14.63 -26.66
N ALA A 9 5.49 14.59 -25.68
CA ALA A 9 4.09 14.94 -25.71
C ALA A 9 3.56 15.26 -24.28
N PRO A 10 3.17 16.50 -23.99
CA PRO A 10 2.36 16.84 -22.81
C PRO A 10 0.84 16.68 -23.06
N LEU A 11 0.41 16.42 -24.30
CA LEU A 11 -1.02 16.43 -24.66
C LEU A 11 -1.82 15.18 -24.25
N GLN A 12 -1.18 14.03 -23.99
CA GLN A 12 -1.92 12.81 -23.64
C GLN A 12 -2.40 12.76 -22.17
N VAL A 13 -1.77 13.52 -21.27
CA VAL A 13 -2.17 13.56 -19.85
C VAL A 13 -3.37 14.48 -19.63
N ALA A 14 -3.47 15.58 -20.39
CA ALA A 14 -4.52 16.57 -20.26
C ALA A 14 -5.93 16.00 -20.53
N LEU A 15 -6.07 15.03 -21.44
CA LEU A 15 -7.38 14.53 -21.86
C LEU A 15 -8.05 13.59 -20.86
N ARG A 16 -7.30 13.01 -19.90
CA ARG A 16 -7.85 12.07 -18.90
C ARG A 16 -8.49 12.77 -17.69
N LEU A 17 -8.16 14.04 -17.46
CA LEU A 17 -8.67 14.84 -16.33
C LEU A 17 -10.07 15.44 -16.58
N ALA A 18 -10.55 15.45 -17.82
CA ALA A 18 -11.80 16.11 -18.19
C ALA A 18 -13.09 15.37 -17.78
N ARG A 19 -13.03 14.16 -17.22
CA ARG A 19 -14.21 13.36 -16.83
C ARG A 19 -14.53 13.33 -15.33
N ALA A 20 -13.67 13.84 -14.45
CA ALA A 20 -13.95 13.91 -13.02
C ALA A 20 -14.44 15.32 -12.64
N GLY A 21 -15.58 15.39 -11.96
CA GLY A 21 -16.36 16.62 -11.73
C GLY A 21 -15.57 17.82 -11.19
N ARG A 22 -16.00 19.00 -11.67
CA ARG A 22 -15.41 20.35 -11.55
C ARG A 22 -15.20 20.93 -10.13
N LYS A 23 -15.32 20.16 -9.04
CA LYS A 23 -15.14 20.70 -7.67
C LYS A 23 -13.80 20.35 -7.00
N GLY A 24 -12.96 19.54 -7.64
CA GLY A 24 -11.60 19.22 -7.14
C GLY A 24 -10.44 19.63 -8.06
N ALA A 25 -10.72 20.17 -9.25
CA ALA A 25 -9.71 20.32 -10.30
C ALA A 25 -8.73 21.49 -10.08
N GLU A 26 -9.18 22.63 -9.54
CA GLU A 26 -8.29 23.78 -9.30
C GLU A 26 -7.25 23.50 -8.22
N ALA A 27 -7.64 22.81 -7.14
CA ALA A 27 -6.72 22.40 -6.08
C ALA A 27 -5.64 21.42 -6.58
N SER A 28 -5.99 20.54 -7.53
CA SER A 28 -5.03 19.62 -8.15
C SER A 28 -4.09 20.29 -9.15
N LEU A 29 -4.53 21.32 -9.87
CA LEU A 29 -3.70 22.00 -10.86
C LEU A 29 -2.63 22.87 -10.18
N ALA A 30 -3.01 23.61 -9.14
CA ALA A 30 -2.07 24.35 -8.30
C ALA A 30 -1.08 23.41 -7.59
N GLY A 31 -1.55 22.26 -7.10
CA GLY A 31 -0.70 21.24 -6.47
C GLY A 31 0.31 20.60 -7.44
N LEU A 32 -0.09 20.36 -8.69
CA LEU A 32 0.80 19.86 -9.74
C LEU A 32 1.86 20.89 -10.15
N GLN A 33 1.45 22.16 -10.27
CA GLN A 33 2.34 23.25 -10.66
C GLN A 33 3.40 23.54 -9.58
N ALA A 34 2.98 23.56 -8.32
CA ALA A 34 3.91 23.65 -7.18
C ALA A 34 4.84 22.44 -7.07
N ALA A 35 4.36 21.23 -7.37
CA ALA A 35 5.20 20.04 -7.39
C ALA A 35 6.28 20.09 -8.48
N LEU A 36 5.94 20.60 -9.66
CA LEU A 36 6.88 20.81 -10.77
C LEU A 36 7.94 21.87 -10.46
N GLU A 37 7.57 22.92 -9.72
CA GLU A 37 8.48 24.00 -9.30
C GLU A 37 9.40 23.60 -8.12
N SER A 38 9.07 22.50 -7.42
CA SER A 38 9.75 22.09 -6.18
C SER A 38 11.02 21.23 -6.35
N GLY A 39 11.45 20.93 -7.58
CA GLY A 39 12.62 20.09 -7.86
C GLY A 39 12.28 18.60 -8.06
N PRO A 40 13.26 17.67 -7.95
CA PRO A 40 13.03 16.26 -8.21
C PRO A 40 11.98 15.67 -7.25
N PRO A 41 11.23 14.63 -7.66
CA PRO A 41 10.14 14.09 -6.87
C PRO A 41 10.62 13.65 -5.50
N ARG A 42 10.09 14.30 -4.45
CA ARG A 42 10.37 13.93 -3.06
C ARG A 42 9.72 12.58 -2.77
N ILE A 43 10.54 11.58 -2.45
CA ILE A 43 10.05 10.27 -1.98
C ILE A 43 9.51 10.46 -0.56
N VAL A 44 8.21 10.21 -0.40
CA VAL A 44 7.55 10.17 0.90
C VAL A 44 7.15 8.72 1.16
N CYS A 45 7.80 8.10 2.14
CA CYS A 45 7.58 6.69 2.45
C CYS A 45 7.54 6.46 3.96
N LYS A 46 6.95 5.33 4.35
CA LYS A 46 7.02 4.87 5.74
C LYS A 46 8.48 4.83 6.20
N PRO A 47 8.76 5.21 7.45
CA PRO A 47 7.83 5.57 8.52
C PRO A 47 7.67 7.08 8.70
N GLN A 48 7.89 7.87 7.65
CA GLN A 48 7.63 9.31 7.73
C GLN A 48 6.13 9.53 8.01
N PRO A 49 5.74 10.38 8.99
CA PRO A 49 4.33 10.61 9.34
C PRO A 49 3.47 11.01 8.14
N GLU A 50 4.05 11.82 7.25
CA GLU A 50 3.40 12.31 6.04
C GLU A 50 2.97 11.18 5.08
N ALA A 51 3.68 10.05 5.06
CA ALA A 51 3.31 8.91 4.23
C ALA A 51 1.94 8.34 4.63
N TYR A 52 1.68 8.23 5.94
CA TYR A 52 0.42 7.71 6.48
C TYR A 52 -0.73 8.69 6.23
N THR A 53 -0.53 9.98 6.47
CA THR A 53 -1.54 11.01 6.21
C THR A 53 -1.92 11.06 4.74
N ARG A 54 -0.93 10.98 3.84
CA ARG A 54 -1.18 10.94 2.39
C ARG A 54 -1.91 9.65 1.98
N ALA A 55 -1.52 8.50 2.50
CA ALA A 55 -2.17 7.23 2.20
C ALA A 55 -3.66 7.25 2.63
N LEU A 56 -3.96 7.74 3.84
CA LEU A 56 -5.33 7.90 4.33
C LEU A 56 -6.14 8.86 3.47
N CYS A 57 -5.55 9.98 3.06
CA CYS A 57 -6.20 10.96 2.19
C CYS A 57 -6.52 10.36 0.81
N ILE A 58 -5.57 9.65 0.18
CA ILE A 58 -5.76 8.99 -1.11
C ILE A 58 -6.83 7.89 -1.02
N ALA A 59 -6.84 7.13 0.09
CA ALA A 59 -7.82 6.08 0.32
C ALA A 59 -9.20 6.60 0.74
N GLY A 60 -9.32 7.88 1.13
CA GLY A 60 -10.55 8.43 1.71
C GLY A 60 -10.93 7.77 3.04
N ALA A 61 -9.95 7.33 3.82
CA ALA A 61 -10.16 6.52 5.02
C ALA A 61 -9.93 7.32 6.33
N ASP A 62 -10.70 7.00 7.38
CA ASP A 62 -10.48 7.52 8.74
C ASP A 62 -9.48 6.64 9.47
N ALA A 63 -8.48 7.25 10.10
CA ALA A 63 -7.41 6.52 10.78
C ALA A 63 -7.93 5.58 11.88
N ARG A 64 -8.99 5.98 12.60
CA ARG A 64 -9.54 5.24 13.74
C ARG A 64 -10.32 4.00 13.31
N SER A 65 -10.78 3.95 12.07
CA SER A 65 -11.46 2.78 11.49
C SER A 65 -10.59 2.04 10.45
N THR A 66 -9.28 2.30 10.43
CA THR A 66 -8.35 1.69 9.48
C THR A 66 -7.31 0.84 10.22
N LEU A 67 -7.13 -0.40 9.76
CA LEU A 67 -6.06 -1.28 10.21
C LEU A 67 -4.80 -1.10 9.36
N PHE A 68 -3.65 -1.03 10.01
CA PHE A 68 -2.34 -0.93 9.39
C PHE A 68 -1.49 -2.17 9.70
N PHE A 69 -1.05 -2.87 8.65
CA PHE A 69 -0.26 -4.10 8.75
C PHE A 69 1.18 -3.84 8.28
N ASP A 70 2.16 -4.26 9.08
CA ASP A 70 3.58 -4.17 8.72
C ASP A 70 4.39 -5.19 9.53
N ASP A 71 5.54 -5.62 9.02
CA ASP A 71 6.49 -6.50 9.72
C ASP A 71 7.59 -5.71 10.44
N SER A 72 7.72 -4.41 10.15
CA SER A 72 8.69 -3.53 10.77
C SER A 72 8.13 -2.82 12.00
N LEU A 73 8.76 -3.05 13.15
CA LEU A 73 8.47 -2.33 14.41
C LEU A 73 8.48 -0.81 14.24
N ARG A 74 9.41 -0.29 13.43
CA ARG A 74 9.54 1.16 13.18
C ARG A 74 8.33 1.70 12.42
N ASN A 75 7.82 0.95 11.45
CA ASN A 75 6.64 1.34 10.69
C ASN A 75 5.38 1.21 11.56
N ILE A 76 5.26 0.14 12.33
CA ILE A 76 4.17 -0.04 13.29
C ILE A 76 4.09 1.12 14.28
N GLY A 77 5.22 1.50 14.91
CA GLY A 77 5.24 2.63 15.83
C GLY A 77 4.82 3.95 15.17
N ALA A 78 5.26 4.22 13.94
CA ALA A 78 4.87 5.42 13.21
C ALA A 78 3.40 5.40 12.77
N GLY A 79 2.89 4.25 12.33
CA GLY A 79 1.46 4.06 12.02
C GLY A 79 0.59 4.30 13.25
N LYS A 80 1.02 3.78 14.41
CA LYS A 80 0.35 4.00 15.70
C LYS A 80 0.32 5.48 16.07
N ALA A 81 1.44 6.18 15.91
CA ALA A 81 1.53 7.62 16.14
C ALA A 81 0.66 8.44 15.16
N ALA A 82 0.41 7.90 13.96
CA ALA A 82 -0.52 8.48 13.00
C ALA A 82 -2.01 8.20 13.30
N GLY A 83 -2.31 7.49 14.41
CA GLY A 83 -3.68 7.21 14.87
C GLY A 83 -4.31 5.96 14.28
N LEU A 84 -3.53 5.12 13.59
CA LEU A 84 -4.00 3.84 13.03
C LEU A 84 -4.06 2.76 14.11
N ALA A 85 -4.99 1.82 13.95
CA ALA A 85 -4.93 0.55 14.66
C ALA A 85 -3.89 -0.36 13.98
N THR A 86 -2.91 -0.86 14.72
CA THR A 86 -1.71 -1.48 14.11
C THR A 86 -1.60 -2.98 14.38
N VAL A 87 -1.18 -3.73 13.36
CA VAL A 87 -1.00 -5.19 13.42
C VAL A 87 0.41 -5.52 12.95
N LEU A 88 1.23 -6.02 13.87
CA LEU A 88 2.56 -6.52 13.57
C LEU A 88 2.46 -7.93 12.97
N VAL A 89 2.99 -8.13 11.77
CA VAL A 89 2.98 -9.45 11.11
C VAL A 89 4.37 -10.11 11.21
N GLY A 90 4.41 -11.44 11.31
CA GLY A 90 5.64 -12.21 11.42
C GLY A 90 6.07 -12.50 12.86
N ARG A 91 5.25 -12.16 13.86
CA ARG A 91 5.54 -12.40 15.29
C ARG A 91 4.30 -12.86 16.04
N GLN A 92 4.49 -13.79 16.98
CA GLN A 92 3.44 -14.22 17.90
C GLN A 92 3.21 -13.21 19.03
N GLU A 93 4.28 -12.60 19.53
CA GLU A 93 4.21 -11.71 20.69
C GLU A 93 3.98 -10.26 20.28
N ARG A 94 3.02 -9.63 20.96
CA ARG A 94 2.75 -8.20 20.85
C ARG A 94 3.92 -7.40 21.42
N CYS A 95 4.36 -6.38 20.69
CA CYS A 95 5.35 -5.43 21.15
C CYS A 95 4.72 -4.09 21.54
N GLU A 96 5.50 -3.26 22.24
CA GLU A 96 5.14 -1.85 22.46
C GLU A 96 4.94 -1.15 21.11
N GLY A 97 3.79 -0.49 20.93
CA GLY A 97 3.42 0.21 19.69
C GLY A 97 2.56 -0.60 18.69
N ALA A 98 2.43 -1.92 18.85
CA ALA A 98 1.48 -2.74 18.09
C ALA A 98 0.17 -2.91 18.88
N ASP A 99 -0.99 -2.91 18.22
CA ASP A 99 -2.27 -3.27 18.86
C ASP A 99 -2.50 -4.78 18.85
N LEU A 100 -2.13 -5.43 17.75
CA LEU A 100 -2.17 -6.88 17.56
C LEU A 100 -0.84 -7.38 16.98
N ALA A 101 -0.54 -8.65 17.18
CA ALA A 101 0.55 -9.35 16.50
C ALA A 101 0.03 -10.66 15.91
N LEU A 102 0.47 -10.97 14.70
CA LEU A 102 0.13 -12.19 13.96
C LEU A 102 1.41 -12.86 13.46
N PRO A 103 1.56 -14.19 13.64
CA PRO A 103 2.65 -14.95 13.04
C PRO A 103 2.61 -14.86 11.51
N SER A 104 1.41 -14.90 10.92
CA SER A 104 1.19 -14.79 9.48
C SER A 104 -0.08 -14.02 9.14
N VAL A 105 -0.09 -13.38 7.96
CA VAL A 105 -1.29 -12.72 7.41
C VAL A 105 -2.44 -13.71 7.15
N HIS A 106 -2.14 -15.00 7.01
CA HIS A 106 -3.15 -16.05 6.83
C HIS A 106 -4.05 -16.24 8.05
N GLU A 107 -3.62 -15.78 9.22
CA GLU A 107 -4.40 -15.86 10.46
C GLU A 107 -5.38 -14.69 10.61
N LEU A 108 -5.33 -13.70 9.72
CA LEU A 108 -6.20 -12.53 9.75
C LEU A 108 -7.71 -12.89 9.77
N PRO A 109 -8.21 -13.89 9.00
CA PRO A 109 -9.61 -14.32 9.10
C PRO A 109 -10.03 -14.76 10.49
N ALA A 110 -9.14 -15.42 11.23
CA ALA A 110 -9.40 -15.87 12.59
C ALA A 110 -9.21 -14.73 13.60
N ALA A 111 -8.20 -13.88 13.40
CA ALA A 111 -7.84 -12.82 14.32
C ALA A 111 -8.77 -11.60 14.26
N VAL A 112 -9.28 -11.27 13.07
CA VAL A 112 -10.21 -10.15 12.86
C VAL A 112 -11.38 -10.60 11.96
N PRO A 113 -12.28 -11.46 12.46
CA PRO A 113 -13.35 -12.04 11.64
C PRO A 113 -14.31 -10.98 11.06
N SER A 114 -14.43 -9.83 11.74
CA SER A 114 -15.29 -8.72 11.33
C SER A 114 -14.89 -8.07 10.00
N LEU A 115 -13.69 -8.34 9.48
CA LEU A 115 -13.27 -7.87 8.15
C LEU A 115 -13.95 -8.63 7.00
N TRP A 116 -14.54 -9.80 7.26
CA TRP A 116 -15.19 -10.61 6.23
C TRP A 116 -16.72 -10.52 6.31
N PRO A 117 -17.43 -10.50 5.17
CA PRO A 117 -18.88 -10.66 5.14
C PRO A 117 -19.29 -11.98 5.80
N CYS A 118 -20.53 -12.05 6.30
CA CYS A 118 -21.11 -13.27 6.88
C CYS A 118 -21.04 -14.43 5.88
N GLY A 119 -20.00 -15.27 6.01
CA GLY A 119 -19.58 -16.23 5.00
C GLY A 119 -18.09 -16.10 4.66
N GLY A 120 -17.24 -15.92 5.69
CA GLY A 120 -15.80 -15.68 5.54
C GLY A 120 -15.08 -16.72 4.67
N PRO A 121 -13.84 -16.46 4.23
CA PRO A 121 -13.10 -17.37 3.38
C PRO A 121 -13.10 -18.72 4.09
N ALA A 122 -13.70 -19.71 3.44
CA ALA A 122 -13.69 -21.08 3.94
C ALA A 122 -12.26 -21.36 4.38
N ALA A 123 -12.08 -21.73 5.65
CA ALA A 123 -10.78 -22.16 6.16
C ALA A 123 -10.23 -23.13 5.13
N GLY A 124 -9.20 -22.69 4.39
CA GLY A 124 -8.57 -23.56 3.41
C GLY A 124 -8.17 -24.83 4.14
N PRO A 125 -8.36 -26.02 3.55
CA PRO A 125 -7.87 -27.23 4.18
C PRO A 125 -6.37 -27.04 4.52
N PRO A 126 -5.88 -27.65 5.61
CA PRO A 126 -4.45 -27.64 5.88
C PRO A 126 -3.74 -28.14 4.61
N GLU A 127 -2.83 -27.33 4.06
CA GLU A 127 -2.03 -27.64 2.87
C GLU A 127 -1.20 -28.91 3.15
N ALA A 128 -1.82 -30.06 2.96
CA ALA A 128 -1.16 -31.33 2.87
C ALA A 128 -0.62 -31.44 1.44
N GLY A 129 0.69 -31.26 1.28
CA GLY A 129 1.42 -31.74 0.12
C GLY A 129 1.69 -30.71 -0.98
N LEU A 130 2.51 -29.69 -0.69
CA LEU A 130 3.20 -28.91 -1.73
C LEU A 130 4.66 -29.32 -1.95
N GLU A 131 5.14 -30.40 -1.29
CA GLU A 131 6.52 -30.88 -1.47
C GLU A 131 6.66 -32.00 -2.53
N GLU A 132 5.56 -32.60 -3.02
CA GLU A 132 5.66 -33.77 -3.93
C GLU A 132 5.54 -33.43 -5.43
N ARG A 133 5.47 -32.14 -5.80
CA ARG A 133 5.39 -31.71 -7.22
C ARG A 133 6.68 -31.10 -7.76
N ALA A 134 7.71 -30.90 -6.92
CA ALA A 134 9.00 -30.36 -7.36
C ALA A 134 9.91 -31.41 -8.04
N SER A 135 9.55 -32.70 -8.05
CA SER A 135 10.37 -33.76 -8.66
C SER A 135 9.96 -34.18 -10.08
N GLN A 136 9.01 -33.51 -10.73
CA GLN A 136 8.73 -33.78 -12.14
C GLN A 136 9.63 -32.92 -13.04
N GLN A 137 10.81 -33.50 -13.31
CA GLN A 137 11.69 -33.34 -14.47
C GLN A 137 11.42 -32.11 -15.37
N LEU A 138 12.27 -31.09 -15.28
CA LEU A 138 12.37 -30.06 -16.33
C LEU A 138 12.84 -30.72 -17.64
N PRO A 139 12.22 -30.44 -18.80
CA PRO A 139 12.71 -30.98 -20.07
C PRO A 139 14.07 -30.36 -20.43
N SER A 140 15.02 -31.21 -20.83
CA SER A 140 16.34 -30.81 -21.30
C SER A 140 16.25 -29.98 -22.57
N VAL A 141 16.79 -28.77 -22.55
CA VAL A 141 16.94 -27.92 -23.73
C VAL A 141 18.13 -28.46 -24.56
N PRO A 142 17.98 -28.75 -25.85
CA PRO A 142 19.11 -29.19 -26.69
C PRO A 142 20.03 -28.00 -27.05
N ALA A 143 21.30 -28.33 -27.26
CA ALA A 143 22.40 -27.41 -27.60
C ALA A 143 22.33 -26.85 -29.02
#